data_AF-A0A9R1W8R8-F1
#
_entry.id   AF-A0A9R1W8R8-F1
#
_cell.length_a   1.000
_cell.length_b   1.000
_cell.length_c   1.000
_cell.angle_alpha   90.00
_cell.angle_beta   90.00
_cell.angle_gamma   90.00
#
_symmetry.space_group_name_H-M   'P 1'
#
loop_
_entity.id
_entity.type
_entity.pdbx_description
1 polymer ?
#
loop_
_entity_poly.entity_id
_entity_poly.type
_entity_poly.pdbx_seq_one_letter_code
_entity_poly.pdbx_strand_id
1 'polypeptide(L)'
;MVRCFCGQMAIVRTAWTDKNPGRRFWGCPKEDSTCGFVGWIDPQMCERSKSIIPGLLRSINKLKTEVGKLKEENQMFKHIYENMRKRWRTTEYKEKLWNCAKATIVQEFNRSMKEFSEYDIEAYEWLKKIPPLHWTRSHFTEVCRSIASNSNKDHGNKRNKCFYYIARWNSSDKYEVQGPWQDQHVVDMGQRVCSCRKWELTGIPCRHVIAVLFDKADNGEDVGELYTYVHKVHWLETWKEAYSYKVEPIKGRIMWHVSDCPIKINPPPHRNQPGRPKKKRQRSMEEKSQSQAQSQSQTQSQSQTIGASGIDGHGPGGSGKLTRKFIIVTCSKCKNKGHKARTCKGQGGN
;
A
#
# COMPACT_ATOMS: atom_id res chain seq x y z
N MET A 1 37.52 -29.35 15.69
CA MET A 1 36.41 -30.21 15.22
C MET A 1 35.61 -30.64 16.45
N VAL A 2 34.31 -30.32 16.52
CA VAL A 2 33.49 -30.53 17.73
C VAL A 2 32.75 -31.87 17.61
N ARG A 3 32.88 -32.75 18.61
CA ARG A 3 32.15 -34.01 18.69
C ARG A 3 31.03 -33.91 19.72
N CYS A 4 29.88 -34.52 19.43
CA CYS A 4 28.80 -34.67 20.41
C CYS A 4 29.12 -35.79 21.42
N PHE A 5 28.28 -35.96 22.45
CA PHE A 5 28.46 -37.02 23.45
C PHE A 5 28.32 -38.44 22.90
N CYS A 6 27.77 -38.63 21.69
CA CYS A 6 27.77 -39.92 20.98
C CYS A 6 29.08 -40.19 20.20
N GLY A 7 30.07 -39.31 20.28
CA GLY A 7 31.34 -39.43 19.55
C GLY A 7 31.28 -39.03 18.06
N GLN A 8 30.08 -38.69 17.55
CA GLN A 8 29.88 -38.23 16.18
C GLN A 8 30.22 -36.74 16.00
N MET A 9 30.51 -36.33 14.77
CA MET A 9 30.76 -34.92 14.46
C MET A 9 29.49 -34.10 14.66
N ALA A 10 29.58 -33.04 15.47
CA ALA A 10 28.46 -32.15 15.71
C ALA A 10 28.20 -31.27 14.48
N ILE A 11 26.93 -30.95 14.24
CA ILE A 11 26.49 -30.09 13.13
C ILE A 11 25.98 -28.76 13.67
N VAL A 12 26.11 -27.70 12.87
CA VAL A 12 25.59 -26.38 13.23
C VAL A 12 24.08 -26.37 13.04
N ARG A 13 23.34 -26.00 14.09
CA ARG A 13 21.90 -25.73 14.06
C ARG A 13 21.65 -24.31 14.57
N THR A 14 20.47 -23.79 14.24
CA THR A 14 20.03 -22.46 14.68
C THR A 14 18.89 -22.61 15.66
N ALA A 15 19.01 -22.02 16.85
CA ALA A 15 17.93 -21.98 17.82
C ALA A 15 16.91 -20.91 17.43
N TRP A 16 15.63 -21.21 17.60
CA TRP A 16 14.53 -20.26 17.39
C TRP A 16 13.65 -20.12 18.65
N THR A 17 14.22 -20.39 19.82
CA THR A 17 13.56 -20.18 21.11
C THR A 17 13.58 -18.70 21.49
N ASP A 18 12.63 -18.27 22.32
CA ASP A 18 12.54 -16.86 22.74
C ASP A 18 13.82 -16.34 23.43
N LYS A 19 14.54 -17.23 24.13
CA LYS A 19 15.81 -16.90 24.80
C LYS A 19 17.02 -16.86 23.84
N ASN A 20 16.94 -17.53 22.70
CA ASN A 20 18.05 -17.68 21.75
C ASN A 20 17.58 -17.56 20.28
N PRO A 21 16.84 -16.51 19.88
CA PRO A 21 16.26 -16.45 18.54
C PRO A 21 17.34 -16.16 17.49
N GLY A 22 17.53 -17.10 16.56
CA GLY A 22 18.54 -17.02 15.50
C GLY A 22 19.97 -17.33 15.97
N ARG A 23 20.17 -17.80 17.20
CA ARG A 23 21.51 -18.08 17.76
C ARG A 23 22.00 -19.46 17.36
N ARG A 24 23.24 -19.58 16.88
CA ARG A 24 23.78 -20.87 16.39
C ARG A 24 24.45 -21.69 17.49
N PHE A 25 24.28 -23.01 17.39
CA PHE A 25 24.90 -24.00 18.28
C PHE A 25 25.29 -25.26 17.52
N TRP A 26 26.31 -25.96 18.02
CA TRP A 26 26.66 -27.33 17.67
C TRP A 26 25.69 -28.29 18.35
N GLY A 27 25.00 -29.12 17.56
CA GLY A 27 24.09 -30.16 18.05
C GLY A 27 24.47 -31.54 17.52
N CYS A 28 23.91 -32.58 18.14
CA CYS A 28 24.01 -33.95 17.65
C CYS A 28 23.44 -34.05 16.22
N PRO A 29 24.08 -34.79 15.29
CA PRO A 29 23.55 -34.97 13.94
C PRO A 29 22.28 -35.84 13.89
N LYS A 30 22.12 -36.79 14.84
CA LYS A 30 20.94 -37.65 14.93
C LYS A 30 19.73 -36.87 15.46
N GLU A 31 18.63 -36.84 14.71
CA GLU A 31 17.45 -36.02 15.01
C GLU A 31 16.66 -36.50 16.24
N ASP A 32 16.50 -37.81 16.41
CA ASP A 32 15.77 -38.40 17.55
C ASP A 32 16.69 -38.83 18.72
N SER A 33 17.90 -38.29 18.78
CA SER A 33 18.87 -38.69 19.79
C SER A 33 18.67 -37.96 21.12
N THR A 34 18.65 -38.71 22.21
CA THR A 34 18.68 -38.19 23.60
C THR A 34 20.06 -37.67 24.03
N CYS A 35 21.01 -37.54 23.09
CA CYS A 35 22.38 -37.09 23.34
C CYS A 35 22.45 -35.76 24.11
N GLY A 36 21.52 -34.83 23.88
CA GLY A 36 21.44 -33.56 24.64
C GLY A 36 22.64 -32.61 24.48
N PHE A 37 23.63 -32.96 23.65
CA PHE A 37 24.81 -32.12 23.42
C PHE A 37 24.43 -30.79 22.74
N VAL A 38 24.79 -29.68 23.38
CA VAL A 38 24.61 -28.31 22.86
C VAL A 38 25.89 -27.52 23.14
N GLY A 39 26.61 -27.15 22.08
CA GLY A 39 27.77 -26.25 22.15
C GLY A 39 27.47 -24.92 21.47
N TRP A 40 27.31 -23.83 22.22
CA TRP A 40 26.98 -22.53 21.62
C TRP A 40 28.15 -21.95 20.82
N ILE A 41 27.86 -21.48 19.59
CA ILE A 41 28.84 -20.85 18.70
C ILE A 41 28.83 -19.35 18.91
N ASP A 42 27.65 -18.76 18.84
CA ASP A 42 27.49 -17.32 18.98
C ASP A 42 27.41 -16.95 20.47
N PRO A 43 27.92 -15.78 20.89
CA PRO A 43 27.79 -15.32 22.27
C PRO A 43 26.33 -15.12 22.67
N GLN A 44 26.07 -15.01 23.98
CA GLN A 44 24.72 -14.75 24.47
C GLN A 44 24.19 -13.43 23.92
N MET A 45 22.93 -13.45 23.48
CA MET A 45 22.30 -12.29 22.88
C MET A 45 21.96 -11.24 23.93
N CYS A 46 22.02 -9.96 23.56
CA CYS A 46 21.57 -8.89 24.43
C CYS A 46 20.05 -8.89 24.57
N GLU A 47 19.55 -8.35 25.68
CA GLU A 47 18.13 -8.40 26.03
C GLU A 47 17.24 -7.68 25.01
N ARG A 48 17.74 -6.59 24.42
CA ARG A 48 17.06 -5.88 23.34
C ARG A 48 16.87 -6.75 22.09
N SER A 49 17.87 -7.55 21.73
CA SER A 49 17.75 -8.44 20.58
C SER A 49 16.74 -9.57 20.84
N LYS A 50 16.70 -10.11 22.06
CA LYS A 50 15.71 -11.11 22.48
C LYS A 50 14.27 -10.58 22.38
N SER A 51 14.04 -9.29 22.67
CA SER A 51 12.70 -8.71 22.58
C SER A 51 12.27 -8.34 21.15
N ILE A 52 13.19 -7.87 20.30
CA ILE A 52 12.86 -7.36 18.96
C ILE A 52 12.73 -8.47 17.91
N ILE A 53 13.66 -9.43 17.90
CA ILE A 53 13.76 -10.43 16.82
C ILE A 53 12.48 -11.29 16.68
N PRO A 54 11.85 -11.78 17.76
CA PRO A 54 10.59 -12.52 17.65
C PRO A 54 9.45 -11.69 17.04
N GLY A 55 9.37 -10.40 17.37
CA GLY A 55 8.35 -9.50 16.81
C GLY A 55 8.51 -9.25 15.32
N LEU A 56 9.75 -9.13 14.86
CA LEU A 56 10.07 -8.99 13.43
C LEU A 56 9.77 -10.27 12.66
N LEU A 57 10.11 -11.45 13.21
CA LEU A 57 9.81 -12.73 12.59
C LEU A 57 8.30 -12.94 12.39
N ARG A 58 7.48 -12.61 13.39
CA ARG A 58 6.02 -12.65 13.25
C ARG A 58 5.52 -11.74 12.15
N SER A 59 6.07 -10.53 12.05
CA SER A 59 5.70 -9.56 11.01
C SER A 59 6.09 -10.03 9.61
N ILE A 60 7.29 -10.59 9.45
CA ILE A 60 7.76 -11.14 8.17
C ILE A 60 6.90 -12.33 7.73
N ASN A 61 6.60 -13.24 8.65
CA ASN A 61 5.76 -14.41 8.34
C ASN A 61 4.35 -13.97 7.92
N LYS A 62 3.76 -12.98 8.61
CA LYS A 62 2.48 -12.38 8.22
C LYS A 62 2.52 -11.83 6.79
N LEU A 63 3.54 -11.03 6.47
CA LEU A 63 3.71 -10.45 5.12
C LEU A 63 3.91 -11.51 4.05
N LYS A 64 4.67 -12.58 4.32
CA LYS A 64 4.85 -13.70 3.39
C LYS A 64 3.53 -14.39 3.07
N THR A 65 2.70 -14.64 4.08
CA THR A 65 1.36 -15.21 3.88
C THR A 65 0.48 -14.29 3.03
N GLU A 66 0.56 -12.97 3.26
CA GLU A 66 -0.20 -11.97 2.52
C GLU A 66 0.21 -11.87 1.04
N VAL A 67 1.52 -11.95 0.76
CA VAL A 67 2.05 -12.02 -0.61
C VAL A 67 1.63 -13.31 -1.32
N GLY A 68 1.60 -14.45 -0.61
CA GLY A 68 1.12 -15.73 -1.16
C GLY A 68 -0.33 -15.63 -1.66
N LYS A 69 -1.22 -15.09 -0.82
CA LYS A 69 -2.64 -14.88 -1.16
C LYS A 69 -2.82 -14.00 -2.41
N LEU A 70 -2.08 -12.90 -2.51
CA LEU A 70 -2.15 -12.01 -3.67
C LEU A 70 -1.61 -12.65 -4.97
N LYS A 71 -0.66 -13.57 -4.87
CA LYS A 71 -0.17 -14.31 -6.04
C LYS A 71 -1.25 -15.28 -6.55
N GLU A 72 -1.92 -15.99 -5.65
CA GLU A 72 -3.06 -16.87 -5.99
C GLU A 72 -4.23 -16.08 -6.59
N GLU A 73 -4.56 -14.91 -6.03
CA GLU A 73 -5.60 -14.01 -6.55
C GLU A 73 -5.27 -13.47 -7.96
N ASN A 74 -3.99 -13.19 -8.27
CA ASN A 74 -3.58 -12.79 -9.61
C ASN A 74 -3.57 -13.94 -10.62
N GLN A 75 -3.40 -15.20 -10.17
CA GLN A 75 -3.56 -16.37 -11.04
C GLN A 75 -5.01 -16.53 -11.49
N MET A 76 -5.98 -16.20 -10.62
CA MET A 76 -7.40 -16.24 -10.97
C MET A 76 -7.73 -15.27 -12.12
N PHE A 77 -7.26 -14.02 -12.07
CA PHE A 77 -7.45 -13.06 -13.17
C PHE A 77 -6.90 -13.60 -14.51
N LYS A 78 -5.68 -14.14 -14.49
CA LYS A 78 -5.06 -14.75 -15.67
C LYS A 78 -5.88 -15.92 -16.20
N HIS A 79 -6.39 -16.78 -15.32
CA HIS A 79 -7.21 -17.93 -15.70
C HIS A 79 -8.55 -17.51 -16.33
N ILE A 80 -9.21 -16.50 -15.77
CA ILE A 80 -10.45 -15.93 -16.31
C ILE A 80 -10.19 -15.35 -17.71
N TYR A 81 -9.12 -14.58 -17.88
CA TYR A 81 -8.76 -14.00 -19.18
C TYR A 81 -8.44 -15.07 -20.23
N GLU A 82 -7.65 -16.10 -19.89
CA GLU A 82 -7.33 -17.17 -20.84
C GLU A 82 -8.56 -17.99 -21.24
N ASN A 83 -9.49 -18.25 -20.32
CA ASN A 83 -10.75 -18.92 -20.63
C ASN A 83 -11.65 -18.06 -21.52
N MET A 84 -11.71 -16.75 -21.25
CA MET A 84 -12.38 -15.80 -22.13
C MET A 84 -11.74 -15.77 -23.52
N ARG A 85 -10.42 -15.73 -23.62
CA ARG A 85 -9.69 -15.69 -24.89
C ARG A 85 -9.93 -16.92 -25.76
N LYS A 86 -10.10 -18.09 -25.15
CA LYS A 86 -10.46 -19.34 -25.85
C LYS A 86 -11.87 -19.29 -26.46
N ARG A 87 -12.81 -18.65 -25.76
CA ARG A 87 -14.23 -18.56 -26.16
C ARG A 87 -14.49 -17.39 -27.11
N TRP A 88 -13.93 -16.23 -26.81
CA TRP A 88 -14.00 -15.00 -27.58
C TRP A 88 -12.57 -14.59 -27.98
N ARG A 89 -12.26 -14.68 -29.28
CA ARG A 89 -10.89 -14.53 -29.83
C ARG A 89 -10.38 -13.08 -29.89
N THR A 90 -11.04 -12.12 -29.26
CA THR A 90 -10.66 -10.71 -29.34
C THR A 90 -9.80 -10.27 -28.15
N THR A 91 -8.91 -9.31 -28.38
CA THR A 91 -8.01 -8.76 -27.35
C THR A 91 -8.69 -7.68 -26.50
N GLU A 92 -9.80 -7.11 -26.98
CA GLU A 92 -10.53 -6.01 -26.33
C GLU A 92 -11.16 -6.41 -24.99
N TYR A 93 -11.51 -7.69 -24.80
CA TYR A 93 -12.00 -8.19 -23.51
C TYR A 93 -10.95 -8.08 -22.40
N LYS A 94 -9.64 -8.08 -22.73
CA LYS A 94 -8.57 -7.96 -21.74
C LYS A 94 -8.67 -6.66 -20.97
N GLU A 95 -8.86 -5.55 -21.68
CA GLU A 95 -8.88 -4.21 -21.09
C GLU A 95 -10.17 -4.00 -20.29
N LYS A 96 -11.31 -4.45 -20.81
CA LYS A 96 -12.59 -4.36 -20.11
C LYS A 96 -12.61 -5.23 -18.84
N LEU A 97 -12.09 -6.46 -18.92
CA LEU A 97 -11.94 -7.35 -17.76
C LEU A 97 -10.95 -6.78 -16.74
N TRP A 98 -9.84 -6.20 -17.19
CA TRP A 98 -8.87 -5.54 -16.32
C TRP A 98 -9.45 -4.30 -15.62
N ASN A 99 -10.32 -3.55 -16.29
CA ASN A 99 -11.03 -2.42 -15.69
C ASN A 99 -11.96 -2.88 -14.55
N CYS A 100 -12.67 -3.99 -14.74
CA CYS A 100 -13.43 -4.63 -13.66
C CYS A 100 -12.52 -5.07 -12.52
N ALA A 101 -11.46 -5.83 -12.80
CA ALA A 101 -10.57 -6.42 -11.79
C ALA A 101 -9.81 -5.37 -10.95
N LYS A 102 -9.37 -4.27 -11.59
CA LYS A 102 -8.58 -3.23 -10.91
C LYS A 102 -9.42 -2.26 -10.08
N ALA A 103 -10.75 -2.27 -10.22
CA ALA A 103 -11.67 -1.36 -9.54
C ALA A 103 -11.40 -1.37 -8.03
N THR A 104 -11.25 -0.20 -7.42
CA THR A 104 -10.85 -0.10 -6.01
C THR A 104 -12.05 -0.03 -5.06
N ILE A 105 -13.22 0.33 -5.58
CA ILE A 105 -14.48 0.43 -4.85
C ILE A 105 -15.62 -0.25 -5.62
N VAL A 106 -16.65 -0.74 -4.91
CA VAL A 106 -17.76 -1.51 -5.49
C VAL A 106 -18.52 -0.72 -6.56
N GLN A 107 -18.62 0.60 -6.41
CA GLN A 107 -19.26 1.48 -7.40
C GLN A 107 -18.50 1.50 -8.74
N GLU A 108 -17.16 1.52 -8.70
CA GLU A 108 -16.34 1.47 -9.90
C GLU A 108 -16.46 0.11 -10.59
N PHE A 109 -16.48 -0.97 -9.80
CA PHE A 109 -16.69 -2.32 -10.32
C PHE A 109 -18.03 -2.44 -11.03
N ASN A 110 -19.13 -1.98 -10.40
CA ASN A 110 -20.46 -2.03 -11.00
C ASN A 110 -20.54 -1.22 -12.30
N ARG A 111 -19.87 -0.06 -12.38
CA ARG A 111 -19.77 0.72 -13.60
C ARG A 111 -19.03 -0.04 -14.70
N SER A 112 -17.86 -0.60 -14.39
CA SER A 112 -17.08 -1.37 -15.36
C SER A 112 -17.79 -2.66 -15.80
N MET A 113 -18.52 -3.33 -14.91
CA MET A 113 -19.37 -4.48 -15.27
C MET A 113 -20.56 -4.08 -16.16
N LYS A 114 -21.12 -2.88 -15.97
CA LYS A 114 -22.16 -2.35 -16.86
C LYS A 114 -21.60 -2.03 -18.24
N GLU A 115 -20.47 -1.34 -18.32
CA GLU A 115 -19.75 -1.06 -19.57
C GLU A 115 -19.35 -2.36 -20.30
N PHE A 116 -19.08 -3.43 -19.54
CA PHE A 116 -18.82 -4.77 -20.08
C PHE A 116 -20.09 -5.38 -20.69
N SER A 117 -21.23 -5.26 -20.01
CA SER A 117 -22.54 -5.75 -20.51
C SER A 117 -23.04 -5.03 -21.75
N GLU A 118 -22.71 -3.74 -21.90
CA GLU A 118 -23.05 -2.95 -23.08
C GLU A 118 -22.19 -3.33 -24.30
N TYR A 119 -21.01 -3.91 -24.07
CA TYR A 119 -20.11 -4.36 -25.13
C TYR A 119 -20.47 -5.77 -25.62
N ASP A 120 -20.67 -6.70 -24.69
CA ASP A 120 -21.05 -8.07 -25.01
C ASP A 120 -21.84 -8.69 -23.85
N ILE A 121 -23.11 -8.97 -24.13
CA ILE A 121 -24.04 -9.52 -23.16
C ILE A 121 -23.74 -10.99 -22.83
N GLU A 122 -23.27 -11.80 -23.78
CA GLU A 122 -22.96 -13.22 -23.58
C GLU A 122 -21.70 -13.36 -22.70
N ALA A 123 -20.67 -12.57 -23.00
CA ALA A 123 -19.45 -12.51 -22.21
C ALA A 123 -19.73 -11.99 -20.79
N TYR A 124 -20.61 -11.00 -20.65
CA TYR A 124 -21.05 -10.50 -19.34
C TYR A 124 -21.79 -11.56 -18.53
N GLU A 125 -22.73 -12.28 -19.13
CA GLU A 125 -23.48 -13.35 -18.45
C GLU A 125 -22.57 -14.49 -17.99
N TRP A 126 -21.53 -14.82 -18.76
CA TRP A 126 -20.50 -15.75 -18.34
C TRP A 126 -19.68 -15.22 -17.18
N LEU A 127 -19.18 -13.98 -17.27
CA LEU A 127 -18.33 -13.37 -16.24
C LEU A 127 -19.07 -13.18 -14.91
N LYS A 128 -20.38 -12.88 -14.97
CA LYS A 128 -21.27 -12.75 -13.81
C LYS A 128 -21.39 -14.03 -12.98
N LYS A 129 -21.14 -15.21 -13.57
CA LYS A 129 -21.13 -16.50 -12.85
C LYS A 129 -19.92 -16.64 -11.92
N ILE A 130 -18.87 -15.85 -12.10
CA ILE A 130 -17.63 -15.91 -11.32
C ILE A 130 -17.68 -14.90 -10.17
N PRO A 131 -17.66 -15.34 -8.89
CA PRO A 131 -17.78 -14.43 -7.76
C PRO A 131 -16.68 -13.34 -7.74
N PRO A 132 -17.03 -12.03 -7.68
CA PRO A 132 -16.08 -10.92 -7.75
C PRO A 132 -15.00 -10.92 -6.67
N LEU A 133 -15.27 -11.56 -5.53
CA LEU A 133 -14.35 -11.71 -4.41
C LEU A 133 -13.00 -12.32 -4.83
N HIS A 134 -12.97 -13.15 -5.87
CA HIS A 134 -11.77 -13.90 -6.25
C HIS A 134 -10.89 -13.19 -7.30
N TRP A 135 -11.37 -12.12 -7.92
CA TRP A 135 -10.67 -11.54 -9.07
C TRP A 135 -10.80 -10.01 -9.18
N THR A 136 -11.48 -9.36 -8.24
CA THR A 136 -11.67 -7.91 -8.21
C THR A 136 -11.26 -7.27 -6.89
N ARG A 137 -10.40 -6.24 -6.98
CA ARG A 137 -9.82 -5.51 -5.82
C ARG A 137 -10.84 -4.84 -4.91
N SER A 138 -11.96 -4.34 -5.45
CA SER A 138 -13.01 -3.69 -4.67
C SER A 138 -13.72 -4.67 -3.73
N HIS A 139 -13.71 -5.96 -4.07
CA HIS A 139 -14.32 -7.04 -3.30
C HIS A 139 -13.31 -7.80 -2.45
N PHE A 140 -12.01 -7.53 -2.56
CA PHE A 140 -10.99 -8.13 -1.69
C PHE A 140 -11.13 -7.67 -0.23
N THR A 141 -10.85 -8.60 0.69
CA THR A 141 -10.84 -8.35 2.13
C THR A 141 -9.67 -7.43 2.53
N GLU A 142 -9.71 -6.86 3.74
CA GLU A 142 -8.84 -5.75 4.20
C GLU A 142 -7.33 -6.02 4.08
N VAL A 143 -6.93 -7.29 4.08
CA VAL A 143 -5.55 -7.75 3.96
C VAL A 143 -5.00 -7.40 2.55
N CYS A 144 -5.71 -7.73 1.47
CA CYS A 144 -5.19 -7.57 0.10
C CYS A 144 -5.08 -6.12 -0.41
N ARG A 145 -5.69 -5.14 0.26
CA ARG A 145 -5.59 -3.70 -0.13
C ARG A 145 -4.24 -3.07 0.22
N SER A 146 -3.49 -3.65 1.17
CA SER A 146 -2.27 -3.05 1.71
C SER A 146 -1.10 -3.06 0.72
N ILE A 147 -0.87 -4.18 0.03
CA ILE A 147 0.31 -4.42 -0.82
C ILE A 147 0.28 -3.60 -2.11
N ALA A 148 -0.88 -3.50 -2.74
CA ALA A 148 -0.99 -2.77 -4.00
C ALA A 148 -1.13 -1.24 -3.82
N SER A 149 -1.22 -0.78 -2.57
CA SER A 149 -1.13 0.64 -2.24
C SER A 149 0.31 1.16 -2.23
N ASN A 150 1.32 0.27 -2.14
CA ASN A 150 2.74 0.67 -2.08
C ASN A 150 3.37 0.94 -3.46
N SER A 151 2.73 0.55 -4.55
CA SER A 151 3.12 0.93 -5.93
C SER A 151 2.63 2.33 -6.34
N ASN A 152 1.87 3.02 -5.47
CA ASN A 152 1.20 4.29 -5.76
C ASN A 152 1.82 5.51 -5.05
N LYS A 153 2.98 5.35 -4.40
CA LYS A 153 3.64 6.45 -3.65
C LYS A 153 4.70 7.23 -4.44
N ASP A 154 4.81 7.01 -5.74
CA ASP A 154 5.44 8.00 -6.62
C ASP A 154 4.41 9.00 -7.12
N HIS A 155 4.27 10.07 -6.32
CA HIS A 155 3.94 11.43 -6.72
C HIS A 155 3.06 11.60 -7.95
N GLY A 156 1.77 11.88 -7.70
CA GLY A 156 0.97 12.80 -8.51
C GLY A 156 0.95 12.56 -10.03
N ASN A 157 -0.02 11.78 -10.48
CA ASN A 157 -0.60 11.89 -11.82
C ASN A 157 0.40 11.81 -13.01
N LYS A 158 1.11 10.69 -13.17
CA LYS A 158 1.57 10.22 -14.50
C LYS A 158 1.44 8.71 -14.56
N ARG A 159 0.34 8.23 -15.15
CA ARG A 159 0.15 6.85 -15.61
C ARG A 159 1.42 6.36 -16.30
N ASN A 160 1.81 5.10 -16.10
CA ASN A 160 3.00 4.47 -16.67
C ASN A 160 3.12 4.77 -18.19
N LYS A 161 3.98 5.72 -18.59
CA LYS A 161 4.02 6.32 -19.93
C LYS A 161 4.88 5.55 -20.96
N CYS A 162 5.33 4.33 -20.63
CA CYS A 162 6.23 3.56 -21.50
C CYS A 162 5.60 3.21 -22.87
N PHE A 163 4.29 3.00 -22.95
CA PHE A 163 3.57 2.72 -24.21
C PHE A 163 3.62 3.83 -25.27
N TYR A 164 4.03 5.05 -24.90
CA TYR A 164 4.18 6.15 -25.86
C TYR A 164 5.55 6.20 -26.52
N TYR A 165 6.44 5.26 -26.19
CA TYR A 165 7.79 5.23 -26.71
C TYR A 165 7.93 4.13 -27.75
N ILE A 166 8.57 4.47 -28.86
CA ILE A 166 8.94 3.54 -29.92
C ILE A 166 10.43 3.26 -29.77
N ALA A 167 10.79 1.99 -29.59
CA ALA A 167 12.17 1.56 -29.59
C ALA A 167 12.60 1.21 -31.03
N ARG A 168 13.80 1.63 -31.40
CA ARG A 168 14.46 1.24 -32.65
C ARG A 168 15.79 0.60 -32.32
N TRP A 169 15.91 -0.66 -32.67
CA TRP A 169 17.11 -1.45 -32.49
C TRP A 169 18.19 -1.05 -33.50
N ASN A 170 19.46 -0.98 -33.07
CA ASN A 170 20.58 -0.61 -33.94
C ASN A 170 21.43 -1.81 -34.40
N SER A 171 20.88 -3.02 -34.37
CA SER A 171 21.59 -4.27 -34.69
C SER A 171 22.67 -4.70 -33.67
N SER A 172 22.68 -4.10 -32.46
CA SER A 172 23.56 -4.45 -31.32
C SER A 172 22.79 -4.31 -30.00
N ASP A 173 23.43 -4.23 -28.83
CA ASP A 173 22.72 -4.12 -27.54
C ASP A 173 22.11 -2.73 -27.25
N LYS A 174 21.98 -1.88 -28.27
CA LYS A 174 21.55 -0.48 -28.14
C LYS A 174 20.24 -0.22 -28.86
N TYR A 175 19.46 0.66 -28.25
CA TYR A 175 18.16 1.09 -28.76
C TYR A 175 18.06 2.61 -28.71
N GLU A 176 17.57 3.18 -29.80
CA GLU A 176 17.03 4.53 -29.82
C GLU A 176 15.56 4.46 -29.40
N VAL A 177 15.20 5.19 -28.35
CA VAL A 177 13.83 5.20 -27.80
C VAL A 177 13.25 6.61 -27.97
N GLN A 178 12.29 6.74 -28.88
CA GLN A 178 11.65 8.01 -29.22
C GLN A 178 10.25 8.08 -28.60
N GLY A 179 9.99 9.12 -27.82
CA GLY A 179 8.69 9.40 -27.23
C GLY A 179 8.10 10.73 -27.67
N PRO A 180 6.95 11.12 -27.09
CA PRO A 180 6.30 12.37 -27.41
C PRO A 180 7.13 13.57 -26.95
N TRP A 181 6.89 14.75 -27.55
CA TRP A 181 7.58 16.01 -27.22
C TRP A 181 9.09 15.97 -27.42
N GLN A 182 9.57 15.31 -28.47
CA GLN A 182 11.00 15.20 -28.80
C GLN A 182 11.82 14.52 -27.68
N ASP A 183 11.17 13.72 -26.82
CA ASP A 183 11.85 12.96 -25.77
C ASP A 183 12.53 11.74 -26.38
N GLN A 184 13.81 11.88 -26.77
CA GLN A 184 14.61 10.82 -27.38
C GLN A 184 15.76 10.41 -26.46
N HIS A 185 15.92 9.11 -26.29
CA HIS A 185 16.92 8.54 -25.40
C HIS A 185 17.58 7.32 -26.00
N VAL A 186 18.86 7.16 -25.74
CA VAL A 186 19.58 5.90 -26.00
C VAL A 186 19.51 5.01 -24.76
N VAL A 187 19.16 3.75 -24.96
CA VAL A 187 19.22 2.66 -23.97
C VAL A 187 20.24 1.64 -24.44
N ASP A 188 21.16 1.27 -23.55
CA ASP A 188 22.12 0.18 -23.77
C ASP A 188 21.78 -0.94 -22.78
N MET A 189 21.30 -2.06 -23.32
CA MET A 189 20.82 -3.20 -22.54
C MET A 189 21.98 -4.03 -21.97
N GLY A 190 23.12 -4.08 -22.67
CA GLY A 190 24.31 -4.81 -22.25
C GLY A 190 25.00 -4.12 -21.07
N GLN A 191 25.16 -2.80 -21.15
CA GLN A 191 25.74 -1.99 -20.07
C GLN A 191 24.75 -1.62 -18.97
N ARG A 192 23.45 -1.87 -19.18
CA ARG A 192 22.36 -1.50 -18.27
C ARG A 192 22.30 0.01 -17.99
N VAL A 193 22.48 0.82 -19.04
CA VAL A 193 22.45 2.28 -18.94
C VAL A 193 21.36 2.88 -19.82
N CYS A 194 20.90 4.06 -19.43
CA CYS A 194 19.98 4.84 -20.24
C CYS A 194 20.38 6.30 -20.14
N SER A 195 20.43 6.99 -21.27
CA SER A 195 20.75 8.43 -21.32
C SER A 195 19.89 9.32 -20.41
N CYS A 196 18.71 8.87 -19.95
CA CYS A 196 17.94 9.58 -18.92
C CYS A 196 18.50 9.45 -17.49
N ARG A 197 19.56 8.65 -17.31
CA ARG A 197 20.28 8.30 -16.06
C ARG A 197 19.48 7.66 -14.95
N LYS A 198 18.16 7.50 -15.09
CA LYS A 198 17.33 6.92 -14.03
C LYS A 198 17.70 5.47 -13.72
N TRP A 199 18.04 4.67 -14.74
CA TRP A 199 18.38 3.27 -14.53
C TRP A 199 19.70 3.13 -13.75
N GLU A 200 20.70 3.92 -14.11
CA GLU A 200 21.99 3.98 -13.41
C GLU A 200 21.84 4.48 -11.97
N LEU A 201 21.11 5.59 -11.78
CA LEU A 201 20.99 6.25 -10.48
C LEU A 201 20.14 5.48 -9.48
N THR A 202 19.04 4.88 -9.96
CA THR A 202 18.10 4.19 -9.07
C THR A 202 18.32 2.69 -9.04
N GLY A 203 19.02 2.12 -10.02
CA GLY A 203 19.08 0.68 -10.23
C GLY A 203 17.76 0.05 -10.68
N ILE A 204 16.75 0.85 -11.02
CA ILE A 204 15.41 0.39 -11.43
C ILE A 204 15.20 0.76 -12.91
N PRO A 205 14.75 -0.18 -13.77
CA PRO A 205 14.45 0.11 -15.17
C PRO A 205 13.52 1.31 -15.33
N CYS A 206 13.97 2.30 -16.10
CA CYS A 206 13.18 3.50 -16.38
C CYS A 206 12.16 3.24 -17.50
N ARG A 207 11.24 4.20 -17.72
CA ARG A 207 10.21 4.09 -18.77
C ARG A 207 10.74 3.75 -20.17
N HIS A 208 11.96 4.20 -20.50
CA HIS A 208 12.61 3.95 -21.78
C HIS A 208 13.12 2.52 -21.89
N VAL A 209 13.70 1.99 -20.81
CA VAL A 209 14.14 0.58 -20.73
C VAL A 209 12.94 -0.35 -20.82
N ILE A 210 11.83 -0.01 -20.15
CA ILE A 210 10.58 -0.77 -20.26
C ILE A 210 10.06 -0.80 -21.71
N ALA A 211 10.19 0.30 -22.46
CA ALA A 211 9.77 0.34 -23.86
C ALA A 211 10.62 -0.61 -24.74
N VAL A 212 11.94 -0.68 -24.50
CA VAL A 212 12.83 -1.65 -25.16
C VAL A 212 12.45 -3.09 -24.81
N LEU A 213 12.14 -3.38 -23.55
CA LEU A 213 11.72 -4.73 -23.15
C LEU A 213 10.41 -5.16 -23.82
N PHE A 214 9.48 -4.24 -24.05
CA PHE A 214 8.27 -4.54 -24.80
C PHE A 214 8.57 -4.82 -26.27
N ASP A 215 9.42 -4.00 -26.91
CA ASP A 215 9.85 -4.24 -28.29
C ASP A 215 10.53 -5.61 -28.46
N LYS A 216 11.44 -5.98 -27.56
CA LYS A 216 12.08 -7.31 -27.57
C LYS A 216 11.04 -8.44 -27.43
N ALA A 217 10.07 -8.29 -26.53
CA ALA A 217 9.01 -9.27 -26.33
C ALA A 217 8.06 -9.39 -27.54
N ASP A 218 7.73 -8.28 -28.18
CA ASP A 218 6.87 -8.23 -29.37
C ASP A 218 7.59 -8.85 -30.59
N ASN A 219 8.91 -8.74 -30.65
CA ASN A 219 9.76 -9.42 -31.64
C ASN A 219 10.07 -10.90 -31.28
N GLY A 220 9.46 -11.43 -30.21
CA GLY A 220 9.57 -12.83 -29.82
C GLY A 220 10.88 -13.21 -29.12
N GLU A 221 11.67 -12.24 -28.67
CA GLU A 221 12.87 -12.50 -27.86
C GLU A 221 12.49 -12.89 -26.42
N ASP A 222 13.25 -13.82 -25.82
CA ASP A 222 13.10 -14.13 -24.40
C ASP A 222 13.67 -12.98 -23.55
N VAL A 223 12.77 -12.15 -23.04
CA VAL A 223 13.10 -11.02 -22.17
C VAL A 223 13.25 -11.41 -20.71
N GLY A 224 12.90 -12.63 -20.31
CA GLY A 224 12.90 -13.07 -18.93
C GLY A 224 11.99 -12.26 -18.00
N GLU A 225 12.23 -12.35 -16.70
CA GLU A 225 11.42 -11.65 -15.69
C GLU A 225 11.94 -10.22 -15.43
N LEU A 226 11.03 -9.24 -15.31
CA LEU A 226 11.39 -7.82 -15.16
C LEU A 226 12.37 -7.53 -14.00
N TYR A 227 12.32 -8.30 -12.91
CA TYR A 227 13.23 -8.09 -11.77
C TYR A 227 14.70 -8.36 -12.11
N THR A 228 14.99 -9.11 -13.18
CA THR A 228 16.38 -9.43 -13.60
C THR A 228 17.13 -8.20 -14.10
N TYR A 229 16.41 -7.16 -14.53
CA TYR A 229 16.92 -5.85 -14.94
C TYR A 229 17.04 -4.86 -13.78
N VAL A 230 16.57 -5.22 -12.58
CA VAL A 230 16.72 -4.42 -11.37
C VAL A 230 18.08 -4.73 -10.73
N HIS A 231 18.80 -3.68 -10.32
CA HIS A 231 20.08 -3.80 -9.66
C HIS A 231 19.98 -4.63 -8.37
N LYS A 232 21.00 -5.45 -8.11
CA LYS A 232 21.04 -6.39 -6.98
C LYS A 232 20.84 -5.73 -5.62
N VAL A 233 21.16 -4.43 -5.48
CA VAL A 233 20.91 -3.66 -4.24
C VAL A 233 19.46 -3.72 -3.76
N HIS A 234 18.49 -3.88 -4.67
CA HIS A 234 17.07 -4.01 -4.34
C HIS A 234 16.64 -5.45 -4.07
N TRP A 235 17.54 -6.41 -4.22
CA TRP A 235 17.23 -7.81 -3.98
C TRP A 235 17.16 -8.05 -2.48
N LEU A 236 16.25 -8.94 -2.11
CA LEU A 236 16.04 -9.29 -0.71
C LEU A 236 17.31 -9.87 -0.06
N GLU A 237 18.12 -10.58 -0.84
CA GLU A 237 19.41 -11.11 -0.41
C GLU A 237 20.39 -10.00 -0.05
N THR A 238 20.65 -9.06 -0.97
CA THR A 238 21.55 -7.93 -0.72
C THR A 238 21.04 -7.01 0.38
N TRP A 239 19.71 -6.82 0.49
CA TRP A 239 19.14 -6.12 1.65
C TRP A 239 19.45 -6.86 2.95
N LYS A 240 19.26 -8.18 3.01
CA LYS A 240 19.61 -8.97 4.21
C LYS A 240 21.09 -8.89 4.53
N GLU A 241 21.97 -8.93 3.53
CA GLU A 241 23.42 -8.80 3.72
C GLU A 241 23.79 -7.41 4.26
N ALA A 242 23.23 -6.34 3.70
CA ALA A 242 23.49 -4.97 4.14
C ALA A 242 23.11 -4.75 5.62
N TYR A 243 22.05 -5.41 6.09
CA TYR A 243 21.59 -5.36 7.48
C TYR A 243 22.00 -6.58 8.31
N SER A 244 22.86 -7.45 7.77
CA SER A 244 23.34 -8.64 8.49
C SER A 244 24.31 -8.27 9.61
N TYR A 245 25.05 -7.18 9.42
CA TYR A 245 25.97 -6.62 10.38
C TYR A 245 25.26 -5.64 11.32
N LYS A 246 25.78 -5.55 12.55
CA LYS A 246 25.28 -4.58 13.52
C LYS A 246 25.65 -3.17 13.06
N VAL A 247 24.71 -2.24 13.16
CA VAL A 247 25.02 -0.82 13.05
C VAL A 247 25.85 -0.44 14.27
N GLU A 248 27.14 -0.20 14.07
CA GLU A 248 28.03 0.26 15.13
C GLU A 248 27.57 1.61 15.69
N PRO A 249 27.81 1.90 16.99
CA PRO A 249 27.50 3.19 17.57
C PRO A 249 28.13 4.33 16.76
N ILE A 250 27.28 5.23 16.26
CA ILE A 250 27.75 6.41 15.53
C ILE A 250 28.20 7.45 16.56
N LYS A 251 29.40 8.01 16.37
CA LYS A 251 29.88 9.14 17.18
C LYS A 251 28.83 10.27 17.16
N GLY A 252 28.68 11.02 18.26
CA GLY A 252 27.78 12.17 18.32
C GLY A 252 28.09 13.22 17.24
N ARG A 253 27.07 14.01 16.86
CA ARG A 253 27.13 15.00 15.76
C ARG A 253 28.35 15.93 15.81
N ILE A 254 28.79 16.31 17.01
CA ILE A 254 29.93 17.20 17.24
C ILE A 254 31.25 16.58 16.74
N MET A 255 31.35 15.26 16.72
CA MET A 255 32.53 14.50 16.30
C MET A 255 32.47 14.07 14.83
N TRP A 256 31.47 14.51 14.06
CA TRP A 256 31.40 14.20 12.64
C TRP A 256 32.42 15.04 11.88
N HIS A 257 33.08 14.44 10.89
CA HIS A 257 33.99 15.17 10.01
C HIS A 257 33.22 16.28 9.29
N VAL A 258 33.77 17.49 9.30
CA VAL A 258 33.25 18.56 8.46
C VAL A 258 33.63 18.22 7.03
N SER A 259 32.65 18.22 6.13
CA SER A 259 32.91 17.93 4.72
C SER A 259 33.73 19.07 4.10
N ASP A 260 34.78 18.73 3.36
CA ASP A 260 35.59 19.67 2.56
C ASP A 260 34.85 20.19 1.31
N CYS A 261 33.54 19.92 1.20
CA CYS A 261 32.74 20.43 0.10
C CYS A 261 32.78 21.97 0.13
N PRO A 262 33.28 22.64 -0.92
CA PRO A 262 33.41 24.10 -0.96
C PRO A 262 32.04 24.80 -0.97
N ILE A 263 30.96 24.07 -1.21
CA ILE A 263 29.60 24.57 -1.26
C ILE A 263 28.87 24.20 0.02
N LYS A 264 28.39 25.21 0.74
CA LYS A 264 27.51 25.01 1.90
C LYS A 264 26.14 24.52 1.45
N ILE A 265 25.89 23.20 1.58
CA ILE A 265 24.61 22.59 1.29
C ILE A 265 23.64 22.87 2.43
N ASN A 266 22.67 23.76 2.20
CA ASN A 266 21.61 24.01 3.18
C ASN A 266 20.55 22.90 3.11
N PRO A 267 19.96 22.48 4.24
CA PRO A 267 18.86 21.53 4.24
C PRO A 267 17.69 22.08 3.41
N PRO A 268 16.92 21.21 2.72
CA PRO A 268 15.74 21.66 1.98
C PRO A 268 14.78 22.43 2.90
N PRO A 269 14.17 23.53 2.44
CA PRO A 269 13.21 24.27 3.23
C PRO A 269 12.05 23.35 3.62
N HIS A 270 11.83 23.19 4.92
CA HIS A 270 10.75 22.35 5.44
C HIS A 270 9.40 22.97 5.10
N ARG A 271 8.68 22.40 4.13
CA ARG A 271 7.30 22.77 3.83
C ARG A 271 6.36 22.00 4.73
N ASN A 272 5.63 22.71 5.59
CA ASN A 272 4.47 22.14 6.28
C ASN A 272 3.43 21.75 5.23
N GLN A 273 3.03 20.48 5.20
CA GLN A 273 1.96 20.05 4.29
C GLN A 273 0.68 20.83 4.59
N PRO A 274 -0.07 21.28 3.57
CA PRO A 274 -1.38 21.90 3.77
C PRO A 274 -2.24 20.96 4.62
N GLY A 275 -2.62 21.42 5.81
CA GLY A 275 -3.49 20.66 6.69
C GLY A 275 -4.81 20.34 6.00
N ARG A 276 -5.52 19.31 6.48
CA ARG A 276 -6.85 18.94 5.98
C ARG A 276 -7.74 20.19 5.89
N PRO A 277 -8.39 20.47 4.74
CA PRO A 277 -9.30 21.60 4.61
C PRO A 277 -10.35 21.58 5.72
N LYS A 278 -10.47 22.70 6.45
CA LYS A 278 -11.47 22.82 7.52
C LYS A 278 -12.87 22.72 6.90
N LYS A 279 -13.68 21.76 7.37
CA LYS A 279 -15.07 21.55 6.89
C LYS A 279 -16.00 22.75 7.14
N LYS A 280 -15.67 23.61 8.08
CA LYS A 280 -16.42 24.84 8.37
C LYS A 280 -15.52 26.04 8.17
N ARG A 281 -16.04 27.03 7.43
CA ARG A 281 -15.44 28.37 7.34
C ARG A 281 -15.28 28.94 8.74
N GLN A 282 -14.13 29.53 9.05
CA GLN A 282 -14.01 30.33 10.27
C GLN A 282 -14.84 31.60 10.06
N ARG A 283 -15.82 31.83 10.94
CA ARG A 283 -16.63 33.05 10.96
C ARG A 283 -15.79 34.23 11.45
N SER A 284 -16.02 35.42 10.88
CA SER A 284 -15.41 36.67 11.32
C SER A 284 -15.88 37.05 12.73
N MET A 285 -15.21 38.02 13.37
CA MET A 285 -15.61 38.49 14.71
C MET A 285 -17.02 39.11 14.68
N GLU A 286 -17.32 39.92 13.65
CA GLU A 286 -18.65 40.50 13.40
C GLU A 286 -19.76 39.44 13.39
N GLU A 287 -19.53 38.33 12.67
CA GLU A 287 -20.50 37.23 12.55
C GLU A 287 -20.69 36.47 13.87
N LYS A 288 -19.67 36.45 14.75
CA LYS A 288 -19.80 35.87 16.09
C LYS A 288 -20.63 36.75 17.01
N SER A 289 -20.42 38.07 16.97
CA SER A 289 -21.15 39.05 17.77
C SER A 289 -22.64 39.09 17.43
N GLN A 290 -22.99 39.07 16.13
CA GLN A 290 -24.38 39.02 15.68
C GLN A 290 -25.10 37.71 16.08
N SER A 291 -24.36 36.59 16.07
CA SER A 291 -24.90 35.30 16.53
C SER A 291 -25.22 35.30 18.03
N GLN A 292 -24.39 35.98 18.84
CA GLN A 292 -24.61 36.12 20.29
C GLN A 292 -25.77 37.07 20.62
N ALA A 293 -25.89 38.19 19.90
CA ALA A 293 -27.00 39.13 20.06
C ALA A 293 -28.38 38.49 19.73
N GLN A 294 -28.46 37.68 18.68
CA GLN A 294 -29.69 36.94 18.34
C GLN A 294 -30.04 35.81 19.32
N SER A 295 -29.05 35.30 20.06
CA SER A 295 -29.29 34.25 21.08
C SER A 295 -29.92 34.84 22.35
N GLN A 296 -29.53 36.07 22.73
CA GLN A 296 -30.02 36.74 23.93
C GLN A 296 -31.46 37.27 23.77
N SER A 297 -31.88 37.64 22.55
CA SER A 297 -33.25 38.11 22.29
C SER A 297 -34.32 37.01 22.33
N GLN A 298 -33.93 35.73 22.25
CA GLN A 298 -34.86 34.60 22.37
C GLN A 298 -35.01 34.05 23.79
N THR A 299 -34.22 34.52 24.77
CA THR A 299 -34.26 33.99 26.15
C THR A 299 -35.18 34.80 27.10
N GLN A 300 -35.82 35.89 26.63
CA GLN A 300 -36.72 36.71 27.46
C GLN A 300 -38.22 36.32 27.40
N SER A 301 -38.59 35.27 26.67
CA SER A 301 -40.03 34.93 26.45
C SER A 301 -40.54 33.70 27.20
N GLN A 302 -39.77 33.11 28.11
CA GLN A 302 -40.25 32.01 28.96
C GLN A 302 -39.73 32.18 30.39
N SER A 303 -40.48 32.94 31.19
CA SER A 303 -40.33 32.95 32.65
C SER A 303 -41.70 33.19 33.25
N GLN A 304 -42.44 32.11 33.52
CA GLN A 304 -43.47 32.09 34.55
C GLN A 304 -43.63 30.68 35.12
N THR A 305 -43.63 30.65 36.46
CA THR A 305 -44.04 29.60 37.42
C THR A 305 -43.06 28.52 37.90
N ILE A 306 -42.64 28.72 39.17
CA ILE A 306 -42.59 27.80 40.35
C ILE A 306 -41.71 26.53 40.21
N GLY A 307 -40.78 26.15 41.10
CA GLY A 307 -40.35 26.63 42.41
C GLY A 307 -39.43 25.57 43.07
N ALA A 308 -38.65 26.04 44.05
CA ALA A 308 -38.10 25.34 45.23
C ALA A 308 -37.09 24.16 45.10
N SER A 309 -35.93 24.40 45.74
CA SER A 309 -35.17 23.50 46.62
C SER A 309 -34.15 22.51 46.03
N GLY A 310 -32.90 22.65 46.49
CA GLY A 310 -32.15 21.51 47.03
C GLY A 310 -30.83 21.11 46.39
N ILE A 311 -29.73 21.45 47.10
CA ILE A 311 -28.55 20.62 47.45
C ILE A 311 -27.65 19.96 46.38
N ASP A 312 -26.40 20.42 46.41
CA ASP A 312 -25.12 19.68 46.49
C ASP A 312 -24.83 18.48 45.57
N GLY A 313 -23.66 18.57 44.91
CA GLY A 313 -22.71 17.44 44.98
C GLY A 313 -22.03 17.01 43.68
N HIS A 314 -20.71 17.26 43.65
CA HIS A 314 -19.65 16.33 43.21
C HIS A 314 -19.64 15.77 41.77
N GLY A 315 -18.59 16.19 41.04
CA GLY A 315 -17.52 15.26 40.64
C GLY A 315 -17.70 14.38 39.38
N PRO A 316 -16.61 13.82 38.84
CA PRO A 316 -16.35 13.81 37.39
C PRO A 316 -16.36 12.43 36.72
N GLY A 317 -16.56 12.43 35.39
CA GLY A 317 -16.09 11.37 34.49
C GLY A 317 -17.17 10.50 33.85
N GLY A 318 -17.12 10.33 32.53
CA GLY A 318 -17.92 9.31 31.83
C GLY A 318 -18.16 9.58 30.36
N SER A 319 -17.32 8.98 29.50
CA SER A 319 -17.53 8.87 28.06
C SER A 319 -18.79 8.06 27.71
N GLY A 320 -19.69 8.63 26.90
CA GLY A 320 -20.80 7.87 26.31
C GLY A 320 -21.30 8.50 25.00
N LYS A 321 -21.01 7.87 23.85
CA LYS A 321 -21.67 8.21 22.57
C LYS A 321 -23.07 7.59 22.57
N LEU A 322 -24.09 8.41 22.79
CA LEU A 322 -25.49 8.01 22.62
C LEU A 322 -25.89 8.03 21.13
N THR A 323 -26.21 6.88 20.56
CA THR A 323 -26.76 6.73 19.21
C THR A 323 -28.24 7.15 19.18
N ARG A 324 -28.58 8.17 18.38
CA ARG A 324 -29.95 8.72 18.26
C ARG A 324 -30.86 7.81 17.43
N LYS A 325 -31.42 6.76 18.04
CA LYS A 325 -32.40 5.87 17.38
C LYS A 325 -33.87 6.32 17.47
N PHE A 326 -34.18 7.44 18.15
CA PHE A 326 -35.58 7.86 18.35
C PHE A 326 -35.80 9.38 18.28
N ILE A 327 -35.35 10.03 17.20
CA ILE A 327 -35.79 11.41 16.92
C ILE A 327 -36.76 11.37 15.75
N ILE A 328 -38.05 11.45 16.06
CA ILE A 328 -39.09 11.68 15.06
C ILE A 328 -38.90 13.10 14.52
N VAL A 329 -38.44 13.19 13.27
CA VAL A 329 -38.18 14.48 12.62
C VAL A 329 -39.44 14.99 11.92
N THR A 330 -39.81 16.24 12.18
CA THR A 330 -40.93 16.91 11.52
C THR A 330 -40.42 17.63 10.26
N CYS A 331 -41.06 17.38 9.12
CA CYS A 331 -40.70 17.99 7.85
C CYS A 331 -41.01 19.48 7.88
N SER A 332 -40.04 20.35 7.59
CA SER A 332 -40.29 21.79 7.55
C SER A 332 -41.14 22.26 6.37
N LYS A 333 -41.29 21.44 5.31
CA LYS A 333 -42.10 21.75 4.12
C LYS A 333 -43.59 21.41 4.30
N CYS A 334 -43.92 20.19 4.71
CA CYS A 334 -45.32 19.75 4.88
C CYS A 334 -45.76 19.59 6.34
N LYS A 335 -44.89 19.89 7.30
CA LYS A 335 -45.13 19.78 8.75
C LYS A 335 -45.48 18.36 9.26
N ASN A 336 -45.43 17.33 8.41
CA ASN A 336 -45.61 15.93 8.81
C ASN A 336 -44.35 15.30 9.42
N LYS A 337 -44.53 14.42 10.40
CA LYS A 337 -43.47 13.68 11.11
C LYS A 337 -42.95 12.50 10.28
N GLY A 338 -41.69 12.10 10.49
CA GLY A 338 -41.08 10.89 9.92
C GLY A 338 -40.14 11.10 8.72
N HIS A 339 -40.04 12.31 8.16
CA HIS A 339 -39.10 12.62 7.09
C HIS A 339 -38.61 14.07 7.16
N LYS A 340 -37.51 14.38 6.45
CA LYS A 340 -36.96 15.75 6.38
C LYS A 340 -37.38 16.44 5.09
N ALA A 341 -37.33 17.76 5.06
CA ALA A 341 -37.71 18.57 3.89
C ALA A 341 -37.04 18.18 2.55
N ARG A 342 -35.86 17.56 2.60
CA ARG A 342 -35.12 17.11 1.41
C ARG A 342 -35.69 15.84 0.77
N THR A 343 -36.39 15.01 1.54
CA THR A 343 -37.02 13.77 1.08
C THR A 343 -38.54 13.90 1.03
N CYS A 344 -39.05 15.13 1.16
CA CYS A 344 -40.46 15.43 1.11
C CYS A 344 -40.92 15.44 -0.35
N LYS A 345 -41.75 14.46 -0.73
CA LYS A 345 -42.37 14.35 -2.05
C LYS A 345 -43.57 15.31 -2.22
N GLY A 346 -43.48 16.52 -1.65
CA GLY A 346 -44.60 17.47 -1.58
C GLY A 346 -45.26 17.65 -2.95
N GLN A 347 -46.58 17.44 -2.98
CA GLN A 347 -47.47 17.70 -4.12
C GLN A 347 -47.30 19.16 -4.56
N GLY A 348 -47.24 19.37 -5.88
CA GLY A 348 -47.08 20.69 -6.48
C GLY A 348 -48.26 21.62 -6.22
N GLY A 349 -48.01 22.91 -6.38
CA GLY A 349 -49.07 23.93 -6.40
C GLY A 349 -48.52 25.34 -6.21
N ASN A 350 -48.42 26.05 -7.34
CA ASN A 350 -48.23 27.48 -7.62
C ASN A 350 -47.04 28.24 -7.02
#